data_AF-A5YPP9-F1
#
_entry.id   AF-A5YPP9-F1
#
_cell.length_a   1.000
_cell.length_b   1.000
_cell.length_c   1.000
_cell.angle_alpha   90.00
_cell.angle_beta   90.00
_cell.angle_gamma   90.00
#
_symmetry.space_group_name_H-M   'P 1'
#
loop_
_entity.id
_entity.type
_entity.pdbx_description
1 polymer ?
#
loop_
_entity_poly.entity_id
_entity_poly.type
_entity_poly.pdbx_seq_one_letter_code
_entity_poly.pdbx_strand_id
1 'polypeptide(L)'
;VAQPSGGDRVVKVVSFEFGITLLDAFSRNIMAGFNASLHSRNNSIMNGVRVEIVEKKTKITNYASDLSAALKDNDIFAVVGHCGDKLLLNIKDVLAERDVVAFSPFTGSSLVRGWNPNFYFLRAEPAAELLALLRYALAHLRVRRLGFMYLQGVSFGDREYAQAQRVMSGMGYEFSGVFSVESSVTGGARKEVFDAAWEAFADTR
;
A
#
# COMPACT_ATOMS: atom_id res chain seq x y z
N VAL A 1 48.69 -0.99 10.90
CA VAL A 1 47.60 -0.89 11.89
C VAL A 1 46.47 -1.77 11.39
N ALA A 2 46.29 -2.94 11.98
CA ALA A 2 45.17 -3.82 11.66
C ALA A 2 43.88 -3.10 12.07
N GLN A 3 42.94 -2.93 11.14
CA GLN A 3 41.58 -2.54 11.50
C GLN A 3 41.02 -3.64 12.42
N PRO A 4 40.35 -3.27 13.53
CA PRO A 4 39.62 -4.26 14.30
C PRO A 4 38.61 -4.91 13.36
N SER A 5 38.51 -6.23 13.40
CA SER A 5 37.37 -6.97 12.83
C SER A 5 36.11 -6.41 13.49
N GLY A 6 35.47 -5.42 12.86
CA GLY A 6 34.27 -4.78 13.35
C GLY A 6 33.21 -5.85 13.53
N GLY A 7 32.76 -6.06 14.76
CA GLY A 7 31.64 -6.97 15.03
C GLY A 7 30.44 -6.56 14.19
N ASP A 8 29.64 -7.55 13.79
CA ASP A 8 28.45 -7.33 12.98
C ASP A 8 27.57 -6.22 13.60
N ARG A 9 27.44 -5.09 12.91
CA ARG A 9 26.59 -3.98 13.36
C ARG A 9 25.15 -4.35 13.07
N VAL A 10 24.32 -4.49 14.10
CA VAL A 10 22.90 -4.81 13.94
C VAL A 10 22.09 -3.54 13.75
N VAL A 11 21.21 -3.53 12.76
CA VAL A 11 20.24 -2.48 12.47
C VAL A 11 18.85 -3.10 12.62
N LYS A 12 17.98 -2.51 13.45
CA LYS A 12 16.63 -3.03 13.66
C LYS A 12 15.63 -2.32 12.75
N VAL A 13 14.64 -3.08 12.29
CA VAL A 13 13.42 -2.58 11.66
C VAL A 13 12.22 -3.17 12.38
N VAL A 14 11.08 -2.48 12.37
CA VAL A 14 9.87 -2.97 13.06
C VAL A 14 8.78 -3.32 12.05
N SER A 15 8.10 -4.44 12.28
CA SER A 15 6.93 -4.88 11.52
C SER A 15 5.75 -5.14 12.46
N PHE A 16 4.53 -4.89 11.99
CA PHE A 16 3.31 -5.05 12.78
C PHE A 16 2.31 -5.99 12.09
N GLU A 17 1.73 -6.89 12.88
CA GLU A 17 0.51 -7.63 12.56
C GLU A 17 -0.68 -7.01 13.30
N PHE A 18 -1.85 -6.98 12.65
CA PHE A 18 -3.04 -6.29 13.14
C PHE A 18 -4.17 -7.23 13.59
N GLY A 19 -4.00 -8.55 13.43
CA GLY A 19 -5.03 -9.55 13.72
C GLY A 19 -6.20 -9.50 12.73
N ILE A 20 -5.98 -8.95 11.53
CA ILE A 20 -6.95 -8.83 10.45
C ILE A 20 -6.46 -9.68 9.30
N THR A 21 -7.13 -10.79 9.05
CA THR A 21 -6.68 -11.85 8.13
C THR A 21 -6.18 -11.33 6.78
N LEU A 22 -6.93 -10.41 6.15
CA LEU A 22 -6.55 -9.86 4.84
C LEU A 22 -5.29 -8.98 4.92
N LEU A 23 -5.23 -8.07 5.90
CA LEU A 23 -4.07 -7.17 6.08
C LEU A 23 -2.83 -7.96 6.48
N ASP A 24 -2.97 -8.92 7.38
CA ASP A 24 -1.87 -9.77 7.83
C ASP A 24 -1.39 -10.71 6.71
N ALA A 25 -2.29 -11.14 5.81
CA ALA A 25 -1.88 -11.87 4.60
C ALA A 25 -1.02 -11.01 3.67
N PHE A 26 -1.38 -9.75 3.43
CA PHE A 26 -0.55 -8.83 2.65
C PHE A 26 0.80 -8.57 3.34
N SER A 27 0.78 -8.22 4.63
CA SER A 27 1.99 -7.96 5.42
C SER A 27 2.94 -9.16 5.40
N ARG A 28 2.45 -10.38 5.64
CA ARG A 28 3.28 -11.60 5.59
C ARG A 28 3.91 -11.84 4.23
N ASN A 29 3.20 -11.61 3.13
CA ASN A 29 3.77 -11.76 1.79
C ASN A 29 4.87 -10.71 1.51
N ILE A 30 4.66 -9.47 1.94
CA ILE A 30 5.68 -8.41 1.83
C ILE A 30 6.92 -8.79 2.65
N MET A 31 6.71 -9.22 3.90
CA MET A 31 7.78 -9.64 4.79
C MET A 31 8.50 -10.89 4.31
N ALA A 32 7.81 -11.83 3.65
CA ALA A 32 8.45 -12.99 3.02
C ALA A 32 9.43 -12.56 1.91
N GLY A 33 9.04 -11.60 1.06
CA GLY A 33 9.93 -11.03 0.04
C GLY A 33 11.11 -10.27 0.66
N PHE A 34 10.86 -9.47 1.71
CA PHE A 34 11.90 -8.78 2.45
C PHE A 34 12.91 -9.76 3.07
N ASN A 35 12.41 -10.79 3.77
CA ASN A 35 13.23 -11.85 4.35
C ASN A 35 14.04 -12.61 3.30
N ALA A 36 13.42 -12.99 2.17
CA ALA A 36 14.14 -13.66 1.08
C ALA A 36 15.28 -12.78 0.53
N SER A 37 15.06 -11.46 0.41
CA SER A 37 16.10 -10.52 -0.02
C SER A 37 17.28 -10.46 0.95
N LEU A 38 17.02 -10.49 2.27
CA LEU A 38 18.08 -10.54 3.28
C LEU A 38 18.83 -11.88 3.25
N HIS A 39 18.11 -12.99 3.16
CA HIS A 39 18.69 -14.34 3.11
C HIS A 39 19.57 -14.55 1.89
N SER A 40 19.24 -13.93 0.74
CA SER A 40 20.08 -13.98 -0.46
C SER A 40 21.49 -13.41 -0.25
N ARG A 41 21.71 -12.64 0.83
CA ARG A 41 22.98 -12.05 1.24
C ARG A 41 23.45 -12.54 2.61
N ASN A 42 23.02 -13.74 3.03
CA ASN A 42 23.31 -14.32 4.34
C ASN A 42 22.93 -13.39 5.50
N ASN A 43 21.85 -12.62 5.34
CA ASN A 43 21.37 -11.60 6.27
C ASN A 43 22.37 -10.47 6.57
N SER A 44 23.44 -10.35 5.77
CA SER A 44 24.40 -9.26 5.84
C SER A 44 24.20 -8.28 4.68
N ILE A 45 24.22 -7.00 5.00
CA ILE A 45 24.36 -5.90 4.05
C ILE A 45 25.87 -5.61 3.91
N MET A 46 26.23 -4.78 2.92
CA MET A 46 27.58 -4.22 2.77
C MET A 46 28.17 -3.78 4.12
N ASN A 47 29.46 -4.05 4.32
CA ASN A 47 30.24 -3.68 5.50
C ASN A 47 29.86 -4.39 6.81
N GLY A 48 29.32 -5.61 6.76
CA GLY A 48 29.06 -6.42 7.96
C GLY A 48 27.86 -5.93 8.78
N VAL A 49 26.92 -5.22 8.16
CA VAL A 49 25.69 -4.78 8.84
C VAL A 49 24.64 -5.89 8.74
N ARG A 50 24.05 -6.30 9.86
CA ARG A 50 22.96 -7.29 9.88
C ARG A 50 21.63 -6.60 10.13
N VAL A 51 20.57 -7.04 9.46
CA VAL A 51 19.21 -6.56 9.75
C VAL A 51 18.51 -7.50 10.71
N GLU A 52 17.94 -6.94 11.76
CA GLU A 52 17.04 -7.64 12.68
C GLU A 52 15.63 -7.08 12.52
N ILE A 53 14.63 -7.97 12.45
CA ILE A 53 13.23 -7.60 12.32
C ILE A 53 12.56 -7.81 13.67
N VAL A 54 12.08 -6.70 14.25
CA VAL A 54 11.29 -6.70 15.47
C VAL A 54 9.82 -6.82 15.10
N GLU A 55 9.27 -8.02 15.27
CA GLU A 55 7.85 -8.27 15.01
C GLU A 55 6.99 -7.87 16.23
N LYS A 56 5.90 -7.16 15.96
CA LYS A 56 4.94 -6.70 16.97
C LYS A 56 3.52 -7.04 16.53
N LYS A 57 2.63 -7.18 17.51
CA LYS A 57 1.19 -7.30 17.29
C LYS A 57 0.50 -6.07 17.85
N THR A 58 -0.48 -5.55 17.12
CA THR A 58 -1.25 -4.36 17.52
C THR A 58 -2.69 -4.46 17.01
N LYS A 59 -3.49 -3.44 17.29
CA LYS A 59 -4.81 -3.20 16.69
C LYS A 59 -4.76 -1.90 15.92
N ILE A 60 -5.63 -1.74 14.92
CA ILE A 60 -5.74 -0.49 14.14
C ILE A 60 -5.80 0.76 15.05
N THR A 61 -6.59 0.68 16.14
CA THR A 61 -6.81 1.79 17.07
C THR A 61 -5.58 2.15 17.91
N ASN A 62 -4.66 1.21 18.10
CA ASN A 62 -3.50 1.38 18.98
C ASN A 62 -2.20 1.57 18.19
N TYR A 63 -2.27 1.56 16.86
CA TYR A 63 -1.08 1.45 16.04
C TYR A 63 -0.08 2.58 16.26
N ALA A 64 -0.55 3.82 16.35
CA ALA A 64 0.30 4.98 16.62
C ALA A 64 0.99 4.90 17.99
N SER A 65 0.25 4.55 19.05
CA SER A 65 0.81 4.43 20.40
C SER A 65 1.79 3.27 20.52
N ASP A 66 1.48 2.13 19.90
CA ASP A 66 2.33 0.95 19.95
C ASP A 66 3.60 1.14 19.11
N LEU A 67 3.52 1.85 17.98
CA LEU A 67 4.70 2.28 17.23
C LEU A 67 5.55 3.24 18.06
N SER A 68 4.95 4.27 18.66
CA SER A 68 5.68 5.23 19.50
C SER A 68 6.39 4.54 20.68
N ALA A 69 5.77 3.50 21.25
CA ALA A 69 6.37 2.68 22.28
C ALA A 69 7.51 1.80 21.76
N ALA A 70 7.38 1.22 20.57
CA ALA A 70 8.45 0.45 19.92
C ALA A 70 9.66 1.35 19.60
N LEU A 71 9.43 2.55 19.08
CA LEU A 71 10.46 3.54 18.74
C LEU A 71 11.09 4.24 19.95
N LYS A 72 10.84 3.76 21.18
CA LYS A 72 11.71 4.07 22.33
C LYS A 72 13.04 3.32 22.23
N ASP A 73 13.08 2.23 21.46
CA ASP A 73 14.33 1.60 21.03
C ASP A 73 14.93 2.42 19.88
N ASN A 74 15.99 3.18 20.18
CA ASN A 74 16.69 4.03 19.22
C ASN A 74 17.47 3.24 18.15
N ASP A 75 17.52 1.91 18.24
CA ASP A 75 18.13 1.06 17.22
C ASP A 75 17.17 0.71 16.08
N ILE A 76 15.89 1.13 16.15
CA ILE A 76 14.90 0.91 15.09
C ILE A 76 14.94 2.07 14.09
N PHE A 77 15.29 1.76 12.84
CA PHE A 77 15.50 2.78 11.80
C PHE A 77 14.34 2.91 10.80
N ALA A 78 13.49 1.88 10.70
CA ALA A 78 12.39 1.88 9.74
C ALA A 78 11.22 0.99 10.19
N VAL A 79 10.04 1.34 9.72
CA VAL A 79 8.85 0.49 9.70
C VAL A 79 8.80 -0.24 8.35
N VAL A 80 8.70 -1.56 8.38
CA VAL A 80 8.63 -2.43 7.19
C VAL A 80 7.36 -3.28 7.22
N GLY A 81 7.00 -3.90 6.09
CA GLY A 81 5.82 -4.78 6.01
C GLY A 81 4.48 -4.05 6.11
N HIS A 82 4.49 -2.73 6.20
CA HIS A 82 3.29 -1.92 6.36
C HIS A 82 2.31 -2.10 5.20
N CYS A 83 1.03 -2.27 5.49
CA CYS A 83 -0.04 -2.39 4.50
C CYS A 83 -1.28 -1.59 4.89
N GLY A 84 -1.70 -0.66 4.01
CA GLY A 84 -2.99 0.03 4.08
C GLY A 84 -2.91 1.55 4.29
N ASP A 85 -3.69 2.29 3.50
CA ASP A 85 -3.66 3.77 3.46
C ASP A 85 -3.97 4.41 4.81
N LYS A 86 -5.07 3.97 5.46
CA LYS A 86 -5.48 4.49 6.76
C LYS A 86 -4.46 4.20 7.85
N LEU A 87 -3.84 3.02 7.80
CA LEU A 87 -2.81 2.65 8.76
C LEU A 87 -1.57 3.51 8.58
N LEU A 88 -1.18 3.81 7.34
CA LEU A 88 -0.02 4.67 7.08
C LEU A 88 -0.25 6.09 7.58
N LEU A 89 -1.45 6.64 7.34
CA LEU A 89 -1.84 7.95 7.84
C LEU A 89 -1.87 8.00 9.37
N ASN A 90 -2.33 6.93 10.05
CA ASN A 90 -2.39 6.88 11.50
C ASN A 90 -1.01 7.02 12.18
N ILE A 91 0.09 6.64 11.52
CA ILE A 91 1.44 6.69 12.09
C ILE A 91 2.27 7.85 11.55
N LYS A 92 1.72 8.68 10.67
CA LYS A 92 2.44 9.78 10.02
C LYS A 92 3.17 10.66 11.03
N ASP A 93 2.47 11.09 12.07
CA ASP A 93 3.02 12.03 13.05
C ASP A 93 4.09 11.35 13.93
N VAL A 94 3.89 10.08 14.28
CA VAL A 94 4.87 9.29 15.05
C VAL A 94 6.18 9.12 14.28
N LEU A 95 6.08 8.87 12.96
CA LEU A 95 7.25 8.76 12.09
C LEU A 95 8.03 10.07 12.02
N ALA A 96 7.32 11.20 11.88
CA ALA A 96 7.94 12.52 11.85
C ALA A 96 8.60 12.88 13.20
N GLU A 97 7.93 12.62 14.32
CA GLU A 97 8.45 12.89 15.67
C GLU A 97 9.69 12.08 16.04
N ARG A 98 9.85 10.89 15.45
CA ARG A 98 10.97 9.98 15.73
C ARG A 98 12.03 9.96 14.65
N ASP A 99 11.86 10.73 13.58
CA ASP A 99 12.71 10.72 12.40
C ASP A 99 12.91 9.31 11.81
N VAL A 100 11.82 8.54 11.77
CA VAL A 100 11.77 7.17 11.27
C VAL A 100 10.98 7.12 9.98
N VAL A 101 11.33 6.19 9.10
CA VAL A 101 10.68 6.05 7.79
C VAL A 101 9.78 4.82 7.74
N ALA A 102 8.64 4.94 7.08
CA ALA A 102 7.91 3.80 6.54
C ALA A 102 8.55 3.41 5.20
N PHE A 103 9.25 2.28 5.19
CA PHE A 103 9.96 1.79 4.02
C PHE A 103 9.10 0.82 3.21
N SER A 104 8.90 1.15 1.94
CA SER A 104 8.09 0.41 0.98
C SER A 104 6.69 0.02 1.48
N PRO A 105 5.90 0.93 2.07
CA PRO A 105 4.54 0.61 2.51
C PRO A 105 3.67 0.22 1.30
N PHE A 106 2.86 -0.83 1.47
CA PHE A 106 1.87 -1.25 0.49
C PHE A 106 0.59 -0.44 0.68
N THR A 107 0.32 0.48 -0.24
CA THR A 107 -0.88 1.33 -0.23
C THR A 107 -1.64 1.18 -1.54
N GLY A 108 -2.96 1.34 -1.46
CA GLY A 108 -3.89 1.08 -2.55
C GLY A 108 -4.37 2.35 -3.26
N SER A 109 -4.26 3.53 -2.64
CA SER A 109 -4.67 4.79 -3.26
C SER A 109 -3.58 5.84 -3.30
N SER A 110 -3.80 6.81 -4.18
CA SER A 110 -2.98 8.01 -4.35
C SER A 110 -3.17 9.01 -3.21
N LEU A 111 -4.14 8.79 -2.29
CA LEU A 111 -4.37 9.63 -1.10
C LEU A 111 -3.09 9.82 -0.27
N VAL A 112 -2.27 8.77 -0.17
CA VAL A 112 -1.08 8.72 0.68
C VAL A 112 0.22 8.88 -0.11
N ARG A 113 0.13 9.19 -1.41
CA ARG A 113 1.28 9.28 -2.33
C ARG A 113 1.79 10.72 -2.52
N GLY A 114 1.21 11.69 -1.81
CA GLY A 114 1.75 13.04 -1.71
C GLY A 114 3.12 13.07 -1.01
N TRP A 115 3.85 14.17 -1.18
CA TRP A 115 5.17 14.35 -0.58
C TRP A 115 5.13 14.22 0.95
N ASN A 116 5.95 13.30 1.47
CA ASN A 116 6.21 13.14 2.90
C ASN A 116 7.63 12.58 3.09
N PRO A 117 8.52 13.26 3.85
CA PRO A 117 9.90 12.83 4.02
C PRO A 117 10.05 11.49 4.76
N ASN A 118 9.00 11.00 5.44
CA ASN A 118 9.01 9.73 6.16
C ASN A 118 8.40 8.56 5.35
N PHE A 119 7.87 8.79 4.14
CA PHE A 119 7.25 7.74 3.32
C PHE A 119 8.09 7.41 2.10
N TYR A 120 8.66 6.20 2.04
CA TYR A 120 9.52 5.77 0.94
C TYR A 120 8.84 4.67 0.13
N PHE A 121 8.21 5.04 -0.98
CA PHE A 121 7.52 4.09 -1.84
C PHE A 121 8.47 3.48 -2.87
N LEU A 122 8.45 2.15 -3.01
CA LEU A 122 9.16 1.43 -4.09
C LEU A 122 8.24 1.01 -5.23
N ARG A 123 6.93 0.88 -4.96
CA ARG A 123 5.94 0.56 -5.98
C ARG A 123 5.48 1.81 -6.70
N ALA A 124 5.05 1.64 -7.94
CA ALA A 124 4.36 2.67 -8.69
C ALA A 124 3.19 3.27 -7.88
N GLU A 125 2.87 4.52 -8.20
CA GLU A 125 1.70 5.19 -7.67
C GLU A 125 0.43 4.55 -8.23
N PRO A 126 -0.63 4.30 -7.43
CA PRO A 126 -1.87 3.68 -7.90
C PRO A 126 -2.52 4.43 -9.07
N ALA A 127 -2.53 5.77 -9.04
CA ALA A 127 -2.97 6.57 -10.17
C ALA A 127 -2.12 6.32 -11.41
N ALA A 128 -0.78 6.23 -11.29
CA ALA A 128 0.09 5.98 -12.43
C ALA A 128 -0.14 4.58 -13.05
N GLU A 129 -0.37 3.55 -12.21
CA GLU A 129 -0.74 2.21 -12.67
C GLU A 129 -2.06 2.26 -13.47
N LEU A 130 -3.08 2.94 -12.93
CA LEU A 130 -4.36 3.15 -13.60
C LEU A 130 -4.20 3.89 -14.94
N LEU A 131 -3.43 4.98 -14.98
CA LEU A 131 -3.21 5.76 -16.20
C LEU A 131 -2.47 4.94 -17.27
N ALA A 132 -1.53 4.08 -16.87
CA ALA A 132 -0.87 3.16 -17.79
C ALA A 132 -1.86 2.18 -18.42
N LEU A 133 -2.81 1.65 -17.65
CA LEU A 133 -3.87 0.77 -18.16
C LEU A 133 -4.83 1.49 -19.11
N LEU A 134 -5.28 2.71 -18.77
CA LEU A 134 -6.13 3.51 -19.64
C LEU A 134 -5.43 3.83 -20.97
N ARG A 135 -4.17 4.27 -20.90
CA ARG A 135 -3.34 4.52 -22.08
C ARG A 135 -3.21 3.26 -22.93
N TYR A 136 -2.95 2.11 -22.32
CA TYR A 136 -2.82 0.84 -23.05
C TYR A 136 -4.13 0.45 -23.75
N ALA A 137 -5.26 0.53 -23.05
CA ALA A 137 -6.58 0.22 -23.62
C ALA A 137 -6.94 1.12 -24.81
N LEU A 138 -6.74 2.43 -24.69
CA LEU A 138 -7.17 3.40 -25.70
C LEU A 138 -6.17 3.59 -26.83
N ALA A 139 -4.87 3.71 -26.52
CA ALA A 139 -3.87 4.05 -27.53
C ALA A 139 -3.29 2.80 -28.21
N HIS A 140 -3.11 1.71 -27.47
CA HIS A 140 -2.52 0.49 -28.01
C HIS A 140 -3.58 -0.47 -28.54
N LEU A 141 -4.55 -0.84 -27.71
CA LEU A 141 -5.62 -1.76 -28.12
C LEU A 141 -6.71 -1.06 -28.95
N ARG A 142 -6.80 0.28 -28.89
CA ARG A 142 -7.81 1.09 -29.60
C ARG A 142 -9.24 0.68 -29.28
N VAL A 143 -9.46 0.32 -28.02
CA VAL A 143 -10.79 -0.02 -27.51
C VAL A 143 -11.69 1.22 -27.67
N ARG A 144 -12.81 1.05 -28.38
CA ARG A 144 -13.78 2.15 -28.61
C ARG A 144 -14.72 2.38 -27.44
N ARG A 145 -14.92 1.36 -26.61
CA ARG A 145 -15.89 1.34 -25.50
C ARG A 145 -15.23 0.69 -24.30
N LEU A 146 -14.94 1.51 -23.28
CA LEU A 146 -14.25 1.08 -22.08
C LEU A 146 -15.20 1.20 -20.89
N GLY A 147 -15.47 0.08 -20.22
CA GLY A 147 -16.17 0.10 -18.93
C GLY A 147 -15.20 0.31 -17.77
N PHE A 148 -15.72 0.78 -16.63
CA PHE A 148 -14.94 0.93 -15.40
C PHE A 148 -15.66 0.28 -14.22
N MET A 149 -14.90 -0.40 -13.36
CA MET A 149 -15.44 -1.00 -12.14
C MET A 149 -14.65 -0.49 -10.93
N TYR A 150 -15.34 -0.08 -9.87
CA TYR A 150 -14.70 0.34 -8.62
C TYR A 150 -15.58 0.10 -7.40
N LEU A 151 -14.96 0.17 -6.21
CA LEU A 151 -15.66 0.11 -4.93
C LEU A 151 -15.90 1.51 -4.38
N GLN A 152 -17.12 1.78 -3.91
CA GLN A 152 -17.50 3.03 -3.28
C GLN A 152 -17.12 3.07 -1.79
N GLY A 153 -16.97 4.28 -1.24
CA GLY A 153 -16.73 4.49 0.18
C GLY A 153 -15.27 4.25 0.62
N VAL A 154 -14.36 4.08 -0.35
CA VAL A 154 -12.93 3.82 -0.11
C VAL A 154 -12.07 4.63 -1.07
N SER A 155 -10.96 5.17 -0.55
CA SER A 155 -10.11 6.09 -1.32
C SER A 155 -9.51 5.47 -2.58
N PHE A 156 -9.16 4.17 -2.56
CA PHE A 156 -8.61 3.48 -3.73
C PHE A 156 -9.66 3.21 -4.83
N GLY A 157 -10.95 3.34 -4.52
CA GLY A 157 -12.01 3.27 -5.50
C GLY A 157 -12.42 4.68 -5.94
N ASP A 158 -12.93 5.49 -5.03
CA ASP A 158 -13.54 6.79 -5.35
C ASP A 158 -12.54 7.76 -5.99
N ARG A 159 -11.32 7.88 -5.45
CA ARG A 159 -10.32 8.83 -5.97
C ARG A 159 -9.75 8.40 -7.30
N GLU A 160 -9.50 7.10 -7.45
CA GLU A 160 -8.92 6.56 -8.68
C GLU A 160 -9.95 6.59 -9.81
N TYR A 161 -11.22 6.30 -9.52
CA TYR A 161 -12.30 6.53 -10.48
C TYR A 161 -12.40 8.00 -10.91
N ALA A 162 -12.40 8.94 -9.95
CA ALA A 162 -12.44 10.36 -10.27
C ALA A 162 -11.24 10.81 -11.13
N GLN A 163 -10.03 10.27 -10.88
CA GLN A 163 -8.86 10.52 -11.71
C GLN A 163 -9.03 9.92 -13.11
N ALA A 164 -9.54 8.69 -13.20
CA ALA A 164 -9.82 8.01 -14.46
C ALA A 164 -10.79 8.84 -15.33
N GLN A 165 -11.91 9.28 -14.74
CA GLN A 165 -12.90 10.12 -15.41
C GLN A 165 -12.29 11.43 -15.93
N ARG A 166 -11.48 12.13 -15.12
CA ARG A 166 -10.81 13.37 -15.54
C ARG A 166 -9.89 13.15 -16.74
N VAL A 167 -9.12 12.06 -16.76
CA VAL A 167 -8.21 11.78 -17.87
C VAL A 167 -8.98 11.35 -19.11
N MET A 168 -9.99 10.49 -18.98
CA MET A 168 -10.86 10.09 -20.09
C MET A 168 -11.50 11.32 -20.77
N SER A 169 -12.13 12.19 -19.98
CA SER A 169 -12.80 13.38 -20.51
C SER A 169 -11.81 14.36 -21.15
N GLY A 170 -10.62 14.52 -20.58
CA GLY A 170 -9.54 15.31 -21.17
C GLY A 170 -9.05 14.79 -22.53
N MET A 171 -9.26 13.51 -22.82
CA MET A 171 -8.97 12.91 -24.13
C MET A 171 -10.18 12.87 -25.07
N GLY A 172 -11.33 13.41 -24.65
CA GLY A 172 -12.59 13.35 -25.41
C GLY A 172 -13.29 12.00 -25.37
N TYR A 173 -13.00 11.16 -24.37
CA TYR A 173 -13.66 9.88 -24.14
C TYR A 173 -14.51 9.91 -22.86
N GLU A 174 -15.52 9.06 -22.84
CA GLU A 174 -16.28 8.73 -21.63
C GLU A 174 -16.25 7.21 -21.42
N PHE A 175 -16.46 6.75 -20.18
CA PHE A 175 -16.66 5.33 -19.94
C PHE A 175 -18.00 4.90 -20.50
N SER A 176 -18.02 3.79 -21.24
CA SER A 176 -19.25 3.26 -21.85
C SER A 176 -20.19 2.62 -20.82
N GLY A 177 -19.68 2.31 -19.65
CA GLY A 177 -20.43 1.73 -18.54
C GLY A 177 -19.62 1.81 -17.26
N VAL A 178 -20.28 2.04 -16.13
CA VAL A 178 -19.63 2.08 -14.82
C VAL A 178 -20.35 1.14 -13.87
N PHE A 179 -19.63 0.17 -13.33
CA PHE A 179 -20.12 -0.73 -12.29
C PHE A 179 -19.52 -0.30 -10.95
N SER A 180 -20.35 -0.14 -9.93
CA SER A 180 -19.85 0.16 -8.60
C SER A 180 -20.77 -0.35 -7.51
N VAL A 181 -20.16 -0.80 -6.41
CA VAL A 181 -20.85 -1.20 -5.18
C VAL A 181 -20.07 -0.69 -3.98
N GLU A 182 -20.75 -0.51 -2.84
CA GLU A 182 -20.10 -0.12 -1.58
C GLU A 182 -19.05 -1.15 -1.14
N SER A 183 -17.90 -0.65 -0.71
CA SER A 183 -16.83 -1.47 -0.15
C SER A 183 -17.25 -2.04 1.21
N SER A 184 -16.85 -3.28 1.48
CA SER A 184 -16.94 -3.87 2.82
C SER A 184 -15.69 -4.67 3.14
N VAL A 185 -15.22 -4.54 4.38
CA VAL A 185 -14.08 -5.31 4.90
C VAL A 185 -14.51 -6.74 5.27
N THR A 186 -15.81 -6.95 5.55
CA THR A 186 -16.35 -8.22 6.07
C THR A 186 -16.95 -9.12 5.00
N GLY A 187 -17.02 -8.68 3.74
CA GLY A 187 -17.54 -9.49 2.64
C GLY A 187 -17.93 -8.67 1.41
N GLY A 188 -18.55 -9.35 0.43
CA GLY A 188 -19.13 -8.68 -0.74
C GLY A 188 -20.41 -7.92 -0.40
N ALA A 189 -20.90 -7.14 -1.37
CA ALA A 189 -22.23 -6.55 -1.29
C ALA A 189 -23.30 -7.64 -1.14
N ARG A 190 -24.45 -7.28 -0.54
CA ARG A 190 -25.63 -8.16 -0.52
C ARG A 190 -26.02 -8.53 -1.95
N LYS A 191 -26.44 -9.77 -2.17
CA LYS A 191 -26.72 -10.31 -3.51
C LYS A 191 -27.66 -9.41 -4.29
N GLU A 192 -28.73 -8.92 -3.67
CA GLU A 192 -29.73 -8.10 -4.33
C GLU A 192 -29.17 -6.74 -4.77
N VAL A 193 -28.25 -6.16 -3.98
CA VAL A 193 -27.58 -4.90 -4.32
C VAL A 193 -26.59 -5.11 -5.46
N PHE A 194 -25.83 -6.20 -5.40
CA PHE A 194 -24.88 -6.56 -6.45
C PHE A 194 -25.60 -6.83 -7.77
N ASP A 195 -26.64 -7.67 -7.76
CA ASP A 195 -27.40 -8.04 -8.95
C ASP A 195 -28.04 -6.79 -9.56
N ALA A 196 -28.65 -5.91 -8.76
CA ALA A 196 -29.23 -4.67 -9.25
C ALA A 196 -28.18 -3.75 -9.90
N ALA A 197 -26.99 -3.61 -9.29
CA ALA A 197 -25.89 -2.84 -9.87
C ALA A 197 -25.35 -3.50 -11.15
N TRP A 198 -25.36 -4.83 -11.20
CA TRP A 198 -24.90 -5.60 -12.35
C TRP A 198 -25.83 -5.46 -13.54
N GLU A 199 -27.14 -5.62 -13.35
CA GLU A 199 -28.13 -5.44 -14.43
C GLU A 199 -28.10 -4.00 -14.97
N ALA A 200 -28.02 -3.00 -14.08
CA ALA A 200 -27.89 -1.61 -14.49
C ALA A 200 -26.61 -1.35 -15.31
N PHE A 201 -25.50 -2.01 -14.96
CA PHE A 201 -24.26 -1.95 -15.74
C PHE A 201 -24.38 -2.72 -17.06
N ALA A 202 -24.99 -3.91 -17.08
CA ALA A 202 -25.15 -4.72 -18.27
C ALA A 202 -26.01 -4.01 -19.34
N ASP A 203 -26.96 -3.18 -18.91
CA ASP A 203 -27.78 -2.35 -19.78
C ASP A 203 -27.01 -1.17 -20.40
N THR A 204 -25.76 -0.91 -19.99
CA THR A 204 -24.91 0.14 -20.60
C THR A 204 -24.38 -0.29 -21.96
N ARG A 205 -25.16 0.07 -23.00
CA ARG A 205 -24.94 -0.30 -24.40
C ARG A 205 -23.88 0.48 -25.15
#